data_AF-A0A0K6FWF4-F1
#
_entry.id   AF-A0A0K6FWF4-F1
#
_cell.length_a   1.000
_cell.length_b   1.000
_cell.length_c   1.000
_cell.angle_alpha   90.00
_cell.angle_beta   90.00
_cell.angle_gamma   90.00
#
_symmetry.space_group_name_H-M   'P 1'
#
loop_
_entity.id
_entity.type
_entity.pdbx_description
1 polymer ?
#
loop_
_entity_poly.entity_id
_entity_poly.type
_entity_poly.pdbx_seq_one_letter_code
_entity_poly.pdbx_strand_id
1 'polypeptide(L)'
;MANLIQTEPFRSLYVCCKLAVVLAKVPFWTLLYSVGADRPRPSWNWKKTLVVNALREIIETPMETGDFRGRDATKEVAPRDCNGARFFWVNEVPSDLIVGEIKRFADACGAESVRIPAYGYGRWGAGAEIPLAHDGEKILMHVHGGAFVMGTAHPEDITSYIPRGFLEFGHSTFTRTMSIEYRLCASDPYPAKSPFPTALLDGLAGYLYLTRTLGFKPQNVFISGDSAGGNIAQSIVRYLRDHPELGMGTPGGLILFSPWADPTGTHDGMSNGVGIENSKSDFVRPQTDRDSMGQYGLRSLLGKISLQDSRQNPYLAPASLEMDPETTRGLFSGFPPCYVVGGGAETLLDSIRTLQQRMAADLPEETFVYDEVTDAIHDFVCLPLWEPERSNTFKGIVDWIQRL
;
A
#
# COMPACT_ATOMS: atom_id res chain seq x y z
N MET A 1 2.98 -21.17 -25.03
CA MET A 1 4.44 -20.95 -25.16
C MET A 1 4.81 -19.87 -24.16
N ALA A 2 5.84 -20.08 -23.33
CA ALA A 2 6.34 -19.01 -22.47
C ALA A 2 6.83 -17.85 -23.36
N ASN A 3 6.44 -16.62 -23.03
CA ASN A 3 6.91 -15.45 -23.76
C ASN A 3 8.44 -15.34 -23.54
N LEU A 4 9.22 -15.11 -24.61
CA LEU A 4 10.68 -15.06 -24.54
C LEU A 4 11.17 -14.10 -23.45
N ILE A 5 10.52 -12.94 -23.32
CA ILE A 5 10.88 -11.91 -22.32
C ILE A 5 10.56 -12.31 -20.87
N GLN A 6 9.93 -13.47 -20.65
CA GLN A 6 9.70 -14.05 -19.32
C GLN A 6 10.77 -15.05 -18.90
N THR A 7 11.81 -15.27 -19.72
CA THR A 7 12.90 -16.23 -19.41
C THR A 7 14.26 -15.54 -19.42
N GLU A 8 15.17 -15.97 -18.56
CA GLU A 8 16.56 -15.50 -18.61
C GLU A 8 17.31 -16.11 -19.81
N PRO A 9 18.20 -15.37 -20.49
CA PRO A 9 18.64 -13.98 -20.21
C PRO A 9 17.79 -12.89 -20.90
N PHE A 10 16.78 -13.27 -21.69
CA PHE A 10 15.98 -12.34 -22.50
C PHE A 10 15.20 -11.34 -21.67
N ARG A 11 14.71 -11.76 -20.50
CA ARG A 11 14.09 -10.89 -19.50
C ARG A 11 15.04 -9.76 -19.09
N SER A 12 16.22 -10.11 -18.60
CA SER A 12 17.24 -9.14 -18.20
C SER A 12 17.59 -8.19 -19.35
N LEU A 13 17.78 -8.73 -20.56
CA LEU A 13 18.05 -7.91 -21.74
C LEU A 13 16.91 -6.94 -22.05
N TYR A 14 15.65 -7.39 -21.99
CA TYR A 14 14.49 -6.54 -22.21
C TYR A 14 14.40 -5.39 -21.20
N VAL A 15 14.58 -5.69 -19.91
CA VAL A 15 14.60 -4.68 -18.85
C VAL A 15 15.74 -3.68 -19.06
N CYS A 16 16.94 -4.15 -19.39
CA CYS A 16 18.07 -3.27 -19.72
C CYS A 16 17.77 -2.38 -20.94
N CYS A 17 17.16 -2.92 -22.00
CA CYS A 17 16.75 -2.15 -23.17
C CYS A 17 15.71 -1.08 -22.82
N LYS A 18 14.67 -1.42 -22.03
CA LYS A 18 13.67 -0.45 -21.55
C LYS A 18 14.32 0.68 -20.77
N LEU A 19 15.20 0.36 -19.82
CA LEU A 19 15.92 1.37 -19.03
C LEU A 19 16.81 2.26 -19.93
N ALA A 20 17.51 1.67 -20.90
CA ALA A 20 18.31 2.43 -21.86
C ALA A 20 17.45 3.38 -22.71
N VAL A 21 16.26 2.94 -23.15
CA VAL A 21 15.30 3.80 -23.87
C VAL A 21 14.83 4.96 -22.99
N VAL A 22 14.50 4.72 -21.72
CA VAL A 22 14.12 5.79 -20.78
C VAL A 22 15.27 6.80 -20.63
N LEU A 23 16.50 6.32 -20.40
CA LEU A 23 17.68 7.18 -20.29
C LEU A 23 17.93 7.99 -21.57
N ALA A 24 17.69 7.41 -22.74
CA ALA A 24 17.80 8.11 -24.02
C ALA A 24 16.70 9.17 -24.23
N LYS A 25 15.49 8.96 -23.66
CA LYS A 25 14.38 9.93 -23.70
C LYS A 25 14.59 11.12 -22.74
N VAL A 26 15.34 10.94 -21.64
CA VAL A 26 15.54 11.98 -20.61
C VAL A 26 16.09 13.30 -21.18
N PRO A 27 17.16 13.34 -22.01
CA PRO A 27 17.63 14.58 -22.62
C PRO A 27 16.58 15.29 -23.49
N PHE A 28 15.82 14.51 -24.27
CA PHE A 28 14.74 15.04 -25.11
C PHE A 28 13.63 15.67 -24.27
N TRP A 29 13.13 14.97 -23.24
CA TRP A 29 12.13 15.50 -22.32
C TRP A 29 12.65 16.73 -21.56
N THR A 30 13.92 16.73 -21.16
CA THR A 30 14.53 17.88 -20.48
C THR A 30 14.52 19.11 -21.36
N LEU A 31 14.90 18.97 -22.64
CA LEU A 31 14.83 20.05 -23.61
C LEU A 31 13.38 20.52 -23.82
N LEU A 32 12.45 19.58 -24.05
CA LEU A 32 11.04 19.87 -24.27
C LEU A 32 10.42 20.67 -23.12
N TYR A 33 10.66 20.27 -21.87
CA TYR A 33 10.04 20.91 -20.71
C TYR A 33 10.81 22.11 -20.16
N SER A 34 12.08 22.30 -20.54
CA SER A 34 12.85 23.50 -20.20
C SER A 34 12.38 24.74 -20.96
N VAL A 35 11.81 24.58 -22.16
CA VAL A 35 11.26 25.67 -22.97
C VAL A 35 9.78 25.98 -22.66
N GLY A 36 9.21 25.38 -21.62
CA GLY A 36 7.86 25.66 -21.14
C GLY A 36 6.71 25.00 -21.91
N ALA A 37 7.00 24.04 -22.79
CA ALA A 37 5.98 23.31 -23.54
C ALA A 37 5.15 22.37 -22.62
N ASP A 38 3.82 22.43 -22.77
CA ASP A 38 2.77 21.50 -22.30
C ASP A 38 3.19 20.44 -21.27
N ARG A 39 3.61 20.88 -20.08
CA ARG A 39 3.78 19.97 -18.94
C ARG A 39 2.42 19.40 -18.55
N PRO A 40 2.32 18.13 -18.13
CA PRO A 40 1.06 17.55 -17.66
C PRO A 40 0.38 18.38 -16.56
N ARG A 41 1.19 19.03 -15.72
CA ARG A 41 0.78 20.02 -14.73
C ARG A 41 1.63 21.28 -14.86
N PRO A 42 1.02 22.48 -14.96
CA PRO A 42 1.76 23.74 -15.02
C PRO A 42 2.62 24.03 -13.78
N SER A 43 2.17 23.57 -12.60
CA SER A 43 2.86 23.76 -11.31
C SER A 43 4.15 22.95 -11.18
N TRP A 44 4.32 21.90 -11.99
CA TRP A 44 5.47 21.03 -11.88
C TRP A 44 6.74 21.65 -12.45
N ASN A 45 7.84 21.48 -11.72
CA ASN A 45 9.16 21.68 -12.28
C ASN A 45 9.51 20.54 -13.26
N TRP A 46 10.59 20.74 -14.03
CA TRP A 46 11.04 19.75 -15.00
C TRP A 46 11.42 18.42 -14.35
N LYS A 47 11.94 18.41 -13.10
CA LYS A 47 12.34 17.18 -12.39
C LYS A 47 11.13 16.29 -12.09
N LYS A 48 10.06 16.84 -11.51
CA LYS A 48 8.80 16.10 -11.25
C LYS A 48 8.23 15.51 -12.53
N THR A 49 8.23 16.30 -13.60
CA THR A 49 7.77 15.85 -14.92
C THR A 49 8.60 14.68 -15.46
N LEU A 50 9.94 14.74 -15.34
CA LEU A 50 10.81 13.62 -15.75
C LEU A 50 10.58 12.37 -14.91
N VAL A 51 10.41 12.50 -13.60
CA VAL A 51 10.11 11.38 -12.70
C VAL A 51 8.83 10.69 -13.13
N VAL A 52 7.74 11.44 -13.36
CA VAL A 52 6.46 10.87 -13.81
C VAL A 52 6.60 10.17 -15.17
N ASN A 53 7.27 10.79 -16.13
CA ASN A 53 7.48 10.18 -17.44
C ASN A 53 8.30 8.88 -17.35
N ALA A 54 9.34 8.86 -16.51
CA ALA A 54 10.13 7.65 -16.28
C ALA A 54 9.29 6.55 -15.61
N LEU A 55 8.51 6.88 -14.58
CA LEU A 55 7.63 5.95 -13.88
C LEU A 55 6.61 5.31 -14.84
N ARG A 56 5.98 6.10 -15.71
CA ARG A 56 5.02 5.63 -16.72
C ARG A 56 5.59 4.58 -17.68
N GLU A 57 6.88 4.67 -18.01
CA GLU A 57 7.53 3.72 -18.91
C GLU A 57 7.91 2.40 -18.23
N ILE A 58 8.14 2.44 -16.91
CA ILE A 58 8.69 1.30 -16.16
C ILE A 58 7.64 0.54 -15.32
N ILE A 59 6.54 1.18 -14.90
CA ILE A 59 5.63 0.62 -13.89
C ILE A 59 4.93 -0.66 -14.36
N GLU A 60 4.60 -0.77 -15.65
CA GLU A 60 3.96 -1.96 -16.23
C GLU A 60 4.95 -3.04 -16.69
N THR A 61 6.27 -2.80 -16.59
CA THR A 61 7.30 -3.78 -17.00
C THR A 61 7.11 -5.16 -16.35
N PRO A 62 6.74 -5.26 -15.06
CA PRO A 62 6.38 -6.54 -14.44
C PRO A 62 5.30 -7.33 -15.17
N MET A 63 4.32 -6.65 -15.78
CA MET A 63 3.26 -7.31 -16.53
C MET A 63 3.75 -7.88 -17.85
N GLU A 64 4.73 -7.23 -18.46
CA GLU A 64 5.40 -7.70 -19.68
C GLU A 64 6.35 -8.88 -19.38
N THR A 65 7.12 -8.80 -18.28
CA THR A 65 8.23 -9.73 -17.99
C THR A 65 7.87 -10.88 -17.05
N GLY A 66 6.76 -10.78 -16.32
CA GLY A 66 6.41 -11.70 -15.22
C GLY A 66 7.30 -11.59 -14.00
N ASP A 67 8.17 -10.57 -13.94
CA ASP A 67 8.94 -10.24 -12.75
C ASP A 67 8.22 -9.17 -11.95
N PHE A 68 7.39 -9.65 -11.03
CA PHE A 68 6.58 -8.83 -10.13
C PHE A 68 7.37 -8.16 -9.00
N ARG A 69 8.71 -8.23 -9.02
CA ARG A 69 9.58 -7.63 -8.00
C ARG A 69 9.29 -8.12 -6.57
N GLY A 70 8.55 -9.22 -6.44
CA GLY A 70 8.32 -9.90 -5.17
C GLY A 70 9.56 -10.67 -4.76
N ARG A 71 9.68 -10.95 -3.46
CA ARG A 71 10.73 -11.82 -2.92
C ARG A 71 10.21 -13.19 -2.52
N ASP A 72 11.13 -14.12 -2.42
CA ASP A 72 10.85 -15.44 -1.84
C ASP A 72 10.65 -15.28 -0.33
N ALA A 73 9.38 -15.15 0.07
CA ALA A 73 8.97 -14.97 1.47
C ALA A 73 9.34 -16.16 2.38
N THR A 74 9.92 -17.24 1.83
CA THR A 74 10.41 -18.40 2.61
C THR A 74 11.90 -18.31 2.95
N LYS A 75 12.62 -17.33 2.38
CA LYS A 75 14.07 -17.18 2.57
C LYS A 75 14.40 -16.01 3.48
N GLU A 76 15.38 -16.24 4.34
CA GLU A 76 16.02 -15.21 5.13
C GLU A 76 16.92 -14.33 4.25
N VAL A 77 16.93 -13.03 4.54
CA VAL A 77 17.80 -12.05 3.87
C VAL A 77 18.97 -11.73 4.80
N ALA A 78 20.20 -11.85 4.28
CA ALA A 78 21.38 -11.58 5.07
C ALA A 78 21.42 -10.10 5.51
N PRO A 79 21.97 -9.78 6.70
CA PRO A 79 22.01 -8.40 7.19
C PRO A 79 22.66 -7.38 6.24
N ARG A 80 23.69 -7.81 5.49
CA ARG A 80 24.37 -6.97 4.49
C ARG A 80 23.47 -6.56 3.33
N ASP A 81 22.46 -7.37 3.04
CA ASP A 81 21.52 -7.18 1.93
C ASP A 81 20.25 -6.44 2.40
N CYS A 82 20.11 -6.17 3.71
CA CYS A 82 18.97 -5.45 4.29
C CYS A 82 19.11 -3.92 4.31
N ASN A 83 20.11 -3.31 3.64
CA ASN A 83 20.25 -1.84 3.50
C ASN A 83 19.95 -1.03 4.80
N GLY A 84 20.53 -1.47 5.92
CA GLY A 84 20.37 -0.84 7.25
C GLY A 84 19.09 -1.19 8.01
N ALA A 85 18.16 -1.95 7.43
CA ALA A 85 17.04 -2.56 8.14
C ALA A 85 17.44 -3.92 8.75
N ARG A 86 16.60 -4.45 9.62
CA ARG A 86 16.76 -5.75 10.27
C ARG A 86 15.66 -6.71 9.80
N PHE A 87 16.06 -7.81 9.17
CA PHE A 87 15.15 -8.91 8.86
C PHE A 87 14.77 -9.70 10.12
N PHE A 88 13.52 -10.16 10.22
CA PHE A 88 13.08 -11.15 11.19
C PHE A 88 11.80 -11.86 10.74
N TRP A 89 11.50 -12.99 11.39
CA TRP A 89 10.30 -13.78 11.14
C TRP A 89 9.15 -13.35 12.06
N VAL A 90 7.96 -13.23 11.47
CA VAL A 90 6.68 -12.98 12.12
C VAL A 90 5.88 -14.26 12.09
N ASN A 91 5.40 -14.72 13.25
CA ASN A 91 4.62 -15.95 13.37
C ASN A 91 3.23 -15.80 12.74
N GLU A 92 2.65 -16.92 12.33
CA GLU A 92 1.28 -17.01 11.85
C GLU A 92 0.24 -16.54 12.88
N VAL A 93 -0.94 -16.19 12.39
CA VAL A 93 -2.13 -15.89 13.20
C VAL A 93 -2.68 -17.19 13.78
N PRO A 94 -2.84 -17.31 15.12
CA PRO A 94 -3.53 -18.44 15.74
C PRO A 94 -4.92 -18.67 15.14
N SER A 95 -5.27 -19.91 14.82
CA SER A 95 -6.50 -20.25 14.08
C SER A 95 -7.79 -19.85 14.80
N ASP A 96 -7.77 -19.79 16.13
CA ASP A 96 -8.88 -19.34 16.98
C ASP A 96 -9.15 -17.83 16.85
N LEU A 97 -8.21 -17.07 16.32
CA LEU A 97 -8.37 -15.64 16.04
C LEU A 97 -8.82 -15.36 14.60
N ILE A 98 -9.04 -16.38 13.77
CA ILE A 98 -9.55 -16.25 12.39
C ILE A 98 -11.02 -16.67 12.38
N VAL A 99 -11.92 -15.68 12.44
CA VAL A 99 -13.36 -15.90 12.65
C VAL A 99 -14.20 -15.16 11.61
N GLY A 100 -15.53 -15.31 11.73
CA GLY A 100 -16.49 -14.52 10.96
C GLY A 100 -16.36 -14.68 9.45
N GLU A 101 -16.53 -13.57 8.75
CA GLU A 101 -16.48 -13.53 7.29
C GLU A 101 -15.10 -13.87 6.73
N ILE A 102 -14.03 -13.38 7.38
CA ILE A 102 -12.65 -13.66 6.97
C ILE A 102 -12.36 -15.15 7.01
N LYS A 103 -12.83 -15.86 8.04
CA LYS A 103 -12.72 -17.32 8.09
C LYS A 103 -13.45 -17.99 6.91
N ARG A 104 -14.67 -17.54 6.57
CA ARG A 104 -15.42 -18.12 5.43
C ARG A 104 -14.67 -17.95 4.12
N PHE A 105 -14.09 -16.77 3.87
CA PHE A 105 -13.28 -16.56 2.66
C PHE A 105 -11.97 -17.34 2.69
N ALA A 106 -11.31 -17.42 3.85
CA ALA A 106 -10.11 -18.23 4.02
C ALA A 106 -10.38 -19.70 3.67
N ASP A 107 -11.44 -20.30 4.22
CA ASP A 107 -11.86 -21.67 3.92
C ASP A 107 -12.22 -21.85 2.44
N ALA A 108 -12.97 -20.89 1.86
CA ALA A 108 -13.39 -20.97 0.46
C ALA A 108 -12.20 -20.88 -0.51
N CYS A 109 -11.26 -19.99 -0.25
CA CYS A 109 -10.09 -19.75 -1.10
C CYS A 109 -8.89 -20.65 -0.79
N GLY A 110 -8.94 -21.44 0.29
CA GLY A 110 -7.80 -22.22 0.78
C GLY A 110 -6.65 -21.33 1.28
N ALA A 111 -6.98 -20.16 1.85
CA ALA A 111 -5.99 -19.25 2.41
C ALA A 111 -5.71 -19.61 3.87
N GLU A 112 -4.45 -19.92 4.18
CA GLU A 112 -3.98 -20.22 5.53
C GLU A 112 -3.01 -19.14 6.00
N SER A 113 -3.01 -18.84 7.30
CA SER A 113 -1.97 -18.00 7.89
C SER A 113 -0.66 -18.78 8.00
N VAL A 114 0.45 -18.14 7.67
CA VAL A 114 1.78 -18.74 7.69
C VAL A 114 2.77 -17.78 8.33
N ARG A 115 3.94 -18.29 8.71
CA ARG A 115 5.06 -17.45 9.11
C ARG A 115 5.53 -16.61 7.91
N ILE A 116 5.66 -15.30 8.11
CA ILE A 116 6.08 -14.35 7.07
C ILE A 116 7.33 -13.57 7.49
N PRO A 117 8.10 -13.01 6.54
CA PRO A 117 9.20 -12.13 6.88
C PRO A 117 8.72 -10.69 7.15
N ALA A 118 9.51 -9.96 7.92
CA ALA A 118 9.36 -8.54 8.16
C ALA A 118 10.72 -7.84 8.23
N TYR A 119 10.71 -6.53 7.99
CA TYR A 119 11.90 -5.68 8.03
C TYR A 119 11.68 -4.54 9.00
N GLY A 120 12.54 -4.47 10.02
CA GLY A 120 12.57 -3.40 10.99
C GLY A 120 13.53 -2.29 10.59
N TYR A 121 13.06 -1.04 10.52
CA TYR A 121 13.86 0.16 10.31
C TYR A 121 14.07 0.92 11.61
N GLY A 122 15.24 1.53 11.80
CA GLY A 122 15.57 2.29 13.00
C GLY A 122 16.20 1.42 14.10
N ARG A 123 15.83 1.65 15.37
CA ARG A 123 16.51 1.06 16.53
C ARG A 123 16.06 -0.37 16.83
N TRP A 124 16.34 -1.31 15.93
CA TRP A 124 16.02 -2.74 16.10
C TRP A 124 17.14 -3.57 16.73
N GLY A 125 18.28 -2.97 17.09
CA GLY A 125 19.44 -3.68 17.67
C GLY A 125 20.13 -4.62 16.67
N ALA A 126 21.37 -5.00 16.98
CA ALA A 126 22.18 -5.92 16.16
C ALA A 126 22.41 -7.29 16.81
N GLY A 127 21.89 -7.50 18.03
CA GLY A 127 22.01 -8.76 18.76
C GLY A 127 21.11 -9.86 18.19
N ALA A 128 21.26 -11.10 18.68
CA ALA A 128 20.46 -12.24 18.21
C ALA A 128 18.95 -12.06 18.47
N GLU A 129 18.59 -11.41 19.57
CA GLU A 129 17.19 -11.20 19.97
C GLU A 129 16.62 -9.89 19.40
N ILE A 130 15.31 -9.91 19.14
CA ILE A 130 14.55 -8.72 18.75
C ILE A 130 14.17 -7.96 20.03
N PRO A 131 14.49 -6.66 20.14
CA PRO A 131 14.20 -5.90 21.36
C PRO A 131 12.69 -5.79 21.60
N LEU A 132 12.26 -6.03 22.83
CA LEU A 132 10.88 -5.83 23.27
C LEU A 132 10.52 -4.33 23.31
N ALA A 133 9.23 -4.04 23.38
CA ALA A 133 8.70 -2.69 23.52
C ALA A 133 9.11 -2.07 24.86
N HIS A 134 9.50 -0.79 24.84
CA HIS A 134 9.58 0.03 26.04
C HIS A 134 8.21 0.58 26.42
N ASP A 135 8.01 0.92 27.70
CA ASP A 135 6.73 1.51 28.12
C ASP A 135 6.49 2.86 27.42
N GLY A 136 5.27 3.04 26.89
CA GLY A 136 4.91 4.22 26.11
C GLY A 136 5.50 4.28 24.70
N GLU A 137 6.30 3.31 24.27
CA GLU A 137 6.92 3.32 22.93
C GLU A 137 5.86 3.16 21.83
N LYS A 138 5.82 4.10 20.88
CA LYS A 138 5.00 4.05 19.66
C LYS A 138 5.78 3.37 18.53
N ILE A 139 5.09 2.58 17.71
CA ILE A 139 5.66 1.93 16.53
C ILE A 139 4.73 2.05 15.33
N LEU A 140 5.32 2.22 14.15
CA LEU A 140 4.59 2.15 12.88
C LEU A 140 4.79 0.77 12.23
N MET A 141 3.69 0.10 11.90
CA MET A 141 3.66 -1.04 10.99
C MET A 141 3.20 -0.57 9.61
N HIS A 142 3.99 -0.81 8.57
CA HIS A 142 3.69 -0.41 7.20
C HIS A 142 3.42 -1.62 6.30
N VAL A 143 2.38 -1.51 5.48
CA VAL A 143 1.98 -2.49 4.47
C VAL A 143 2.12 -1.86 3.08
N HIS A 144 2.99 -2.43 2.24
CA HIS A 144 3.36 -1.81 0.98
C HIS A 144 2.28 -1.92 -0.12
N GLY A 145 2.27 -0.96 -1.04
CA GLY A 145 1.46 -0.97 -2.26
C GLY A 145 1.95 -1.93 -3.34
N GLY A 146 1.39 -1.81 -4.54
CA GLY A 146 1.72 -2.69 -5.68
C GLY A 146 0.59 -3.59 -6.17
N ALA A 147 -0.66 -3.12 -6.06
CA ALA A 147 -1.86 -3.78 -6.60
C ALA A 147 -2.04 -5.25 -6.13
N PHE A 148 -1.55 -5.61 -4.94
CA PHE A 148 -1.51 -6.96 -4.36
C PHE A 148 -0.63 -7.98 -5.12
N VAL A 149 -0.08 -7.60 -6.26
CA VAL A 149 0.60 -8.52 -7.20
C VAL A 149 2.07 -8.18 -7.40
N MET A 150 2.50 -6.99 -6.98
CA MET A 150 3.85 -6.46 -7.15
C MET A 150 4.36 -5.87 -5.84
N GLY A 151 5.69 -5.80 -5.72
CA GLY A 151 6.37 -5.06 -4.65
C GLY A 151 6.88 -5.96 -3.55
N THR A 152 7.52 -5.35 -2.57
CA THR A 152 8.11 -6.07 -1.44
C THR A 152 8.31 -5.12 -0.25
N ALA A 153 8.26 -5.66 0.96
CA ALA A 153 8.63 -4.95 2.18
C ALA A 153 10.14 -4.71 2.31
N HIS A 154 10.93 -5.29 1.40
CA HIS A 154 12.38 -5.20 1.43
C HIS A 154 12.85 -3.73 1.38
N PRO A 155 13.90 -3.37 2.14
CA PRO A 155 14.46 -2.01 2.25
C PRO A 155 15.09 -1.40 0.99
N GLU A 156 15.00 -2.09 -0.15
CA GLU A 156 15.40 -1.60 -1.48
C GLU A 156 14.19 -1.20 -2.34
N ASP A 157 12.98 -1.61 -1.94
CA ASP A 157 11.76 -1.22 -2.64
C ASP A 157 11.44 0.25 -2.39
N ILE A 158 10.78 0.88 -3.36
CA ILE A 158 10.43 2.29 -3.32
C ILE A 158 9.44 2.61 -2.19
N THR A 159 8.58 1.66 -1.82
CA THR A 159 7.63 1.82 -0.71
C THR A 159 8.34 1.90 0.65
N SER A 160 9.59 1.39 0.76
CA SER A 160 10.40 1.50 1.98
C SER A 160 10.75 2.96 2.36
N TYR A 161 10.56 3.93 1.45
CA TYR A 161 10.69 5.35 1.77
C TYR A 161 9.62 5.86 2.73
N ILE A 162 8.47 5.19 2.88
CA ILE A 162 7.44 5.53 3.87
C ILE A 162 7.91 5.24 5.31
N PRO A 163 8.24 3.99 5.69
CA PRO A 163 8.70 3.69 7.05
C PRO A 163 10.01 4.43 7.39
N ARG A 164 10.88 4.71 6.40
CA ARG A 164 12.07 5.55 6.58
C ARG A 164 11.72 7.03 6.75
N GLY A 165 10.74 7.56 6.02
CA GLY A 165 10.28 8.94 6.13
C GLY A 165 9.75 9.27 7.52
N PHE A 166 9.01 8.33 8.15
CA PHE A 166 8.59 8.48 9.54
C PHE A 166 9.76 8.53 10.53
N LEU A 167 10.85 7.80 10.27
CA LEU A 167 12.06 7.89 11.09
C LEU A 167 12.84 9.19 10.85
N GLU A 168 12.85 9.68 9.60
CA GLU A 168 13.53 10.91 9.22
C GLU A 168 12.84 12.15 9.81
N PHE A 169 11.53 12.28 9.57
CA PHE A 169 10.75 13.47 9.94
C PHE A 169 10.01 13.33 11.27
N GLY A 170 9.93 12.12 11.83
CA GLY A 170 9.17 11.81 13.03
C GLY A 170 9.96 11.10 14.12
N HIS A 171 11.29 11.26 14.16
CA HIS A 171 12.17 10.59 15.13
C HIS A 171 11.82 10.83 16.61
N SER A 172 11.08 11.91 16.92
CA SER A 172 10.55 12.19 18.26
C SER A 172 9.31 11.35 18.60
N THR A 173 8.59 10.86 17.60
CA THR A 173 7.40 10.02 17.73
C THR A 173 7.72 8.54 17.56
N PHE A 174 8.55 8.19 16.57
CA PHE A 174 8.93 6.81 16.25
C PHE A 174 10.46 6.65 16.30
N THR A 175 10.93 5.72 17.11
CA THR A 175 12.35 5.31 17.16
C THR A 175 12.64 4.11 16.27
N ARG A 176 11.59 3.36 15.90
CA ARG A 176 11.62 2.23 14.98
C ARG A 176 10.28 2.06 14.26
N THR A 177 10.34 1.53 13.05
CA THR A 177 9.18 1.17 12.22
C THR A 177 9.38 -0.25 11.67
N MET A 178 8.30 -0.91 11.25
CA MET A 178 8.30 -2.28 10.73
C MET A 178 7.53 -2.34 9.41
N SER A 179 8.06 -3.02 8.40
CA SER A 179 7.32 -3.38 7.18
C SER A 179 7.12 -4.88 7.10
N ILE A 180 5.92 -5.30 6.70
CA ILE A 180 5.54 -6.71 6.59
C ILE A 180 5.59 -7.20 5.14
N GLU A 181 6.24 -8.34 4.91
CA GLU A 181 6.28 -8.98 3.59
C GLU A 181 5.04 -9.87 3.42
N TYR A 182 3.92 -9.29 3.01
CA TYR A 182 2.71 -10.06 2.75
C TYR A 182 2.80 -10.83 1.44
N ARG A 183 2.08 -11.95 1.36
CA ARG A 183 2.08 -12.79 0.16
C ARG A 183 1.30 -12.13 -0.97
N LEU A 184 1.96 -11.96 -2.11
CA LEU A 184 1.37 -11.42 -3.33
C LEU A 184 0.41 -12.40 -4.01
N CYS A 185 -0.71 -11.88 -4.48
CA CYS A 185 -1.68 -12.60 -5.30
C CYS A 185 -1.10 -12.91 -6.69
N ALA A 186 -1.60 -13.95 -7.34
CA ALA A 186 -1.46 -14.12 -8.78
C ALA A 186 -2.66 -14.86 -9.35
N SER A 187 -2.89 -14.71 -10.66
CA SER A 187 -3.89 -15.42 -11.44
C SER A 187 -3.38 -15.63 -12.87
N ASP A 188 -4.22 -16.19 -13.74
CA ASP A 188 -3.91 -16.38 -15.16
C ASP A 188 -3.28 -15.11 -15.77
N PRO A 189 -2.14 -15.21 -16.49
CA PRO A 189 -1.50 -16.44 -16.99
C PRO A 189 -0.55 -17.16 -16.02
N TYR A 190 -0.42 -16.68 -14.78
CA TYR A 190 0.45 -17.27 -13.76
C TYR A 190 -0.33 -18.23 -12.85
N PRO A 191 0.34 -19.16 -12.15
CA PRO A 191 -0.33 -20.04 -11.19
C PRO A 191 -1.08 -19.23 -10.13
N ALA A 192 -2.38 -19.51 -9.99
CA ALA A 192 -3.22 -18.83 -9.01
C ALA A 192 -2.69 -19.07 -7.59
N LYS A 193 -2.51 -17.99 -6.83
CA LYS A 193 -2.03 -18.06 -5.44
C LYS A 193 -2.50 -16.86 -4.63
N SER A 194 -2.58 -17.08 -3.32
CA SER A 194 -2.74 -16.04 -2.31
C SER A 194 -3.87 -15.03 -2.54
N PRO A 195 -5.07 -15.41 -3.04
CA PRO A 195 -6.18 -14.46 -3.17
C PRO A 195 -6.65 -13.96 -1.80
N PHE A 196 -7.63 -13.04 -1.78
CA PHE A 196 -8.27 -12.61 -0.54
C PHE A 196 -8.80 -13.82 0.28
N PRO A 197 -8.58 -13.86 1.61
CA PRO A 197 -8.04 -12.81 2.49
C PRO A 197 -6.55 -12.97 2.85
N THR A 198 -5.72 -13.60 2.01
CA THR A 198 -4.33 -13.97 2.36
C THR A 198 -3.50 -12.79 2.90
N ALA A 199 -3.48 -11.65 2.19
CA ALA A 199 -2.70 -10.48 2.62
C ALA A 199 -3.23 -9.85 3.92
N LEU A 200 -4.53 -9.95 4.19
CA LEU A 200 -5.11 -9.53 5.48
C LEU A 200 -4.61 -10.42 6.62
N LEU A 201 -4.54 -11.75 6.42
CA LEU A 201 -4.01 -12.67 7.42
C LEU A 201 -2.52 -12.38 7.71
N ASP A 202 -1.74 -12.07 6.69
CA ASP A 202 -0.32 -11.68 6.84
C ASP A 202 -0.19 -10.33 7.57
N GLY A 203 -1.10 -9.40 7.29
CA GLY A 203 -1.27 -8.15 8.04
C GLY A 203 -1.52 -8.34 9.53
N LEU A 204 -2.50 -9.19 9.85
CA LEU A 204 -2.85 -9.53 11.23
C LEU A 204 -1.70 -10.22 11.95
N ALA A 205 -0.94 -11.09 11.27
CA ALA A 205 0.26 -11.72 11.82
C ALA A 205 1.27 -10.67 12.30
N GLY A 206 1.54 -9.65 11.47
CA GLY A 206 2.41 -8.53 11.85
C GLY A 206 1.91 -7.76 13.06
N TYR A 207 0.62 -7.43 13.11
CA TYR A 207 0.03 -6.72 14.24
C TYR A 207 0.11 -7.53 15.55
N LEU A 208 -0.20 -8.82 15.48
CA LEU A 208 -0.13 -9.72 16.64
C LEU A 208 1.31 -9.94 17.09
N TYR A 209 2.28 -9.97 16.19
CA TYR A 209 3.69 -10.03 16.56
C TYR A 209 4.12 -8.80 17.35
N LEU A 210 3.74 -7.59 16.92
CA LEU A 210 4.02 -6.38 17.69
C LEU A 210 3.38 -6.41 19.08
N THR A 211 2.11 -6.76 19.16
CA THR A 211 1.34 -6.66 20.41
C THR A 211 1.58 -7.82 21.38
N ARG A 212 1.59 -9.07 20.87
CA ARG A 212 1.68 -10.28 21.69
C ARG A 212 3.10 -10.83 21.85
N THR A 213 3.99 -10.59 20.88
CA THR A 213 5.37 -11.07 20.94
C THR A 213 6.34 -9.99 21.42
N LEU A 214 6.25 -8.78 20.87
CA LEU A 214 7.15 -7.68 21.26
C LEU A 214 6.61 -6.84 22.43
N GLY A 215 5.34 -7.00 22.81
CA GLY A 215 4.76 -6.36 23.99
C GLY A 215 4.35 -4.90 23.78
N PHE A 216 4.17 -4.44 22.55
CA PHE A 216 3.58 -3.13 22.30
C PHE A 216 2.12 -3.10 22.76
N LYS A 217 1.73 -2.05 23.50
CA LYS A 217 0.31 -1.81 23.78
C LYS A 217 -0.42 -1.52 22.45
N PRO A 218 -1.63 -2.08 22.21
CA PRO A 218 -2.40 -1.83 20.99
C PRO A 218 -2.47 -0.36 20.59
N GLN A 219 -2.80 0.53 21.53
CA GLN A 219 -2.91 1.97 21.32
C GLN A 219 -1.59 2.68 20.93
N ASN A 220 -0.45 1.99 21.02
CA ASN A 220 0.85 2.50 20.60
C ASN A 220 1.28 1.99 19.22
N VAL A 221 0.52 1.08 18.61
CA VAL A 221 0.77 0.57 17.25
C VAL A 221 -0.01 1.41 16.26
N PHE A 222 0.68 2.07 15.34
CA PHE A 222 0.10 2.77 14.20
C PHE A 222 0.24 1.90 12.96
N ILE A 223 -0.85 1.72 12.22
CA ILE A 223 -0.84 0.94 10.98
C ILE A 223 -0.87 1.92 9.81
N SER A 224 0.06 1.75 8.87
CA SER A 224 0.04 2.48 7.61
C SER A 224 0.05 1.56 6.41
N GLY A 225 -0.45 2.07 5.29
CA GLY A 225 -0.28 1.42 4.00
C GLY A 225 -0.50 2.37 2.85
N ASP A 226 0.17 2.10 1.74
CA ASP A 226 0.06 2.85 0.49
C ASP A 226 -0.69 2.04 -0.57
N SER A 227 -1.49 2.69 -1.41
CA SER A 227 -2.16 2.03 -2.54
C SER A 227 -2.92 0.76 -2.12
N ALA A 228 -2.60 -0.41 -2.69
CA ALA A 228 -3.13 -1.72 -2.27
C ALA A 228 -2.82 -2.06 -0.79
N GLY A 229 -1.66 -1.67 -0.29
CA GLY A 229 -1.30 -1.76 1.12
C GLY A 229 -2.20 -0.93 2.02
N GLY A 230 -2.70 0.21 1.52
CA GLY A 230 -3.72 1.00 2.21
C GLY A 230 -5.06 0.27 2.37
N ASN A 231 -5.46 -0.51 1.36
CA ASN A 231 -6.63 -1.39 1.44
C ASN A 231 -6.42 -2.50 2.49
N ILE A 232 -5.24 -3.13 2.50
CA ILE A 232 -4.89 -4.14 3.50
C ILE A 232 -4.89 -3.54 4.91
N ALA A 233 -4.26 -2.38 5.10
CA ALA A 233 -4.20 -1.69 6.39
C ALA A 233 -5.60 -1.37 6.94
N GLN A 234 -6.49 -0.87 6.08
CA GLN A 234 -7.89 -0.60 6.43
C GLN A 234 -8.66 -1.90 6.75
N SER A 235 -8.40 -2.99 6.02
CA SER A 235 -8.96 -4.32 6.31
C SER A 235 -8.49 -4.89 7.66
N ILE A 236 -7.22 -4.69 8.05
CA ILE A 236 -6.71 -5.10 9.36
C ILE A 236 -7.47 -4.35 10.46
N VAL A 237 -7.55 -3.02 10.36
CA VAL A 237 -8.26 -2.20 11.35
C VAL A 237 -9.73 -2.57 11.46
N ARG A 238 -10.40 -2.80 10.32
CA ARG A 238 -11.77 -3.30 10.27
C ARG A 238 -11.92 -4.60 11.05
N TYR A 239 -11.05 -5.57 10.79
CA TYR A 239 -11.09 -6.87 11.47
C TYR A 239 -10.92 -6.74 12.98
N LEU A 240 -9.97 -5.92 13.43
CA LEU A 240 -9.73 -5.67 14.86
C LEU A 240 -10.95 -5.01 15.54
N ARG A 241 -11.61 -4.09 14.84
CA ARG A 241 -12.77 -3.32 15.32
C ARG A 241 -14.05 -4.16 15.32
N ASP A 242 -14.23 -5.05 14.35
CA ASP A 242 -15.41 -5.91 14.21
C ASP A 242 -15.38 -7.10 15.18
N HIS A 243 -14.20 -7.44 15.72
CA HIS A 243 -13.99 -8.60 16.59
C HIS A 243 -13.37 -8.24 17.96
N PRO A 244 -13.98 -7.32 18.73
CA PRO A 244 -13.44 -6.91 20.03
C PRO A 244 -13.38 -8.06 21.05
N GLU A 245 -14.23 -9.07 20.90
CA GLU A 245 -14.27 -10.28 21.73
C GLU A 245 -12.98 -11.10 21.68
N LEU A 246 -12.17 -10.96 20.62
CA LEU A 246 -10.89 -11.66 20.47
C LEU A 246 -9.76 -11.01 21.27
N GLY A 247 -9.99 -9.86 21.90
CA GLY A 247 -9.02 -9.21 22.79
C GLY A 247 -7.72 -8.80 22.09
N MET A 248 -7.75 -8.57 20.77
CA MET A 248 -6.57 -8.13 20.01
C MET A 248 -6.25 -6.65 20.24
N GLY A 249 -7.25 -5.86 20.62
CA GLY A 249 -7.12 -4.42 20.85
C GLY A 249 -7.17 -3.60 19.57
N THR A 250 -7.38 -2.30 19.74
CA THR A 250 -7.46 -1.33 18.64
C THR A 250 -6.11 -0.62 18.50
N PRO A 251 -5.59 -0.45 17.27
CA PRO A 251 -4.36 0.32 17.05
C PRO A 251 -4.54 1.80 17.43
N GLY A 252 -3.43 2.49 17.68
CA GLY A 252 -3.43 3.93 18.00
C GLY A 252 -3.83 4.84 16.85
N GLY A 253 -3.71 4.35 15.61
CA GLY A 253 -4.15 5.09 14.43
C GLY A 253 -3.96 4.32 13.13
N LEU A 254 -4.68 4.76 12.09
CA LEU A 254 -4.59 4.28 10.71
C LEU A 254 -4.11 5.42 9.79
N ILE A 255 -3.08 5.17 9.01
CA ILE A 255 -2.51 6.17 8.08
C ILE A 255 -2.50 5.59 6.66
N LEU A 256 -3.28 6.18 5.77
CA LEU A 256 -3.45 5.70 4.41
C LEU A 256 -2.80 6.68 3.43
N PHE A 257 -1.93 6.18 2.55
CA PHE A 257 -1.37 6.94 1.44
C PHE A 257 -1.97 6.45 0.14
N SER A 258 -2.61 7.34 -0.62
CA SER A 258 -3.15 7.04 -1.94
C SER A 258 -3.97 5.72 -1.97
N PRO A 259 -4.84 5.44 -0.97
CA PRO A 259 -5.33 4.08 -0.76
C PRO A 259 -6.15 3.59 -1.96
N TRP A 260 -5.93 2.34 -2.36
CA TRP A 260 -6.76 1.69 -3.38
C TRP A 260 -8.08 1.23 -2.75
N ALA A 261 -8.95 2.20 -2.52
CA ALA A 261 -10.18 2.05 -1.73
C ALA A 261 -11.32 1.37 -2.50
N ASP A 262 -11.22 1.31 -3.82
CA ASP A 262 -12.15 0.58 -4.68
C ASP A 262 -11.39 -0.16 -5.79
N PRO A 263 -10.83 -1.35 -5.48
CA PRO A 263 -10.19 -2.20 -6.48
C PRO A 263 -11.13 -2.69 -7.58
N THR A 264 -12.44 -2.62 -7.38
CA THR A 264 -13.44 -3.13 -8.33
C THR A 264 -13.80 -2.15 -9.45
N GLY A 265 -13.26 -0.93 -9.35
CA GLY A 265 -13.29 0.06 -10.41
C GLY A 265 -14.66 0.68 -10.67
N THR A 266 -15.49 0.85 -9.64
CA THR A 266 -16.81 1.50 -9.82
C THR A 266 -16.70 2.99 -10.15
N HIS A 267 -15.53 3.59 -9.90
CA HIS A 267 -15.21 4.96 -10.29
C HIS A 267 -14.57 5.06 -11.68
N ASP A 268 -14.09 3.95 -12.23
CA ASP A 268 -13.42 3.94 -13.53
C ASP A 268 -14.42 4.18 -14.66
N GLY A 269 -14.07 5.08 -15.58
CA GLY A 269 -14.91 5.38 -16.74
C GLY A 269 -16.05 6.38 -16.49
N MET A 270 -16.15 6.97 -15.29
CA MET A 270 -17.00 8.14 -15.07
C MET A 270 -16.54 9.29 -15.97
N SER A 271 -17.36 9.73 -16.93
CA SER A 271 -16.95 10.66 -18.00
C SER A 271 -16.40 12.00 -17.51
N ASN A 272 -16.74 12.40 -16.28
CA ASN A 272 -16.27 13.62 -15.61
C ASN A 272 -15.48 13.31 -14.32
N GLY A 273 -14.99 12.07 -14.16
CA GLY A 273 -14.17 11.68 -13.01
C GLY A 273 -12.79 12.31 -13.09
N VAL A 274 -12.32 12.85 -11.96
CA VAL A 274 -11.01 13.50 -11.89
C VAL A 274 -9.89 12.49 -12.19
N GLY A 275 -10.10 11.21 -11.89
CA GLY A 275 -9.16 10.14 -12.23
C GLY A 275 -8.86 10.05 -13.73
N ILE A 276 -9.87 10.25 -14.59
CA ILE A 276 -9.66 10.25 -16.05
C ILE A 276 -8.82 11.45 -16.48
N GLU A 277 -9.11 12.64 -15.96
CA GLU A 277 -8.33 13.85 -16.23
C GLU A 277 -6.88 13.72 -15.76
N ASN A 278 -6.70 13.03 -14.63
CA ASN A 278 -5.41 12.79 -13.99
C ASN A 278 -4.58 11.71 -14.70
N SER A 279 -5.16 10.92 -15.62
CA SER A 279 -4.43 9.91 -16.41
C SER A 279 -3.25 10.47 -17.22
N LYS A 280 -3.27 11.77 -17.53
CA LYS A 280 -2.16 12.46 -18.21
C LYS A 280 -1.00 12.81 -17.26
N SER A 281 -1.28 12.91 -15.97
CA SER A 281 -0.38 13.38 -14.92
C SER A 281 -0.04 12.31 -13.88
N ASP A 282 -0.42 11.07 -14.08
CA ASP A 282 -0.11 10.00 -13.13
C ASP A 282 0.60 8.83 -13.84
N PHE A 283 1.26 7.98 -13.05
CA PHE A 283 1.87 6.75 -13.57
C PHE A 283 0.97 5.53 -13.43
N VAL A 284 0.00 5.54 -12.50
CA VAL A 284 -1.01 4.50 -12.43
C VAL A 284 -1.94 4.65 -13.64
N ARG A 285 -2.14 3.54 -14.36
CA ARG A 285 -3.06 3.52 -15.49
C ARG A 285 -4.50 3.42 -14.99
N PRO A 286 -5.45 4.12 -15.63
CA PRO A 286 -6.87 3.87 -15.40
C PRO A 286 -7.20 2.40 -15.63
N GLN A 287 -8.07 1.84 -14.80
CA GLN A 287 -8.46 0.43 -14.83
C GLN A 287 -9.34 0.07 -16.04
N THR A 288 -9.65 1.03 -16.93
CA THR A 288 -10.32 0.78 -18.21
C THR A 288 -9.45 -0.02 -19.20
N ASP A 289 -8.13 -0.05 -18.99
CA ASP A 289 -7.19 -0.91 -19.72
C ASP A 289 -7.20 -2.34 -19.13
N ARG A 290 -7.69 -3.31 -19.91
CA ARG A 290 -7.84 -4.73 -19.50
C ARG A 290 -6.52 -5.40 -19.18
N ASP A 291 -5.43 -4.91 -19.75
CA ASP A 291 -4.08 -5.45 -19.56
C ASP A 291 -3.28 -4.67 -18.51
N SER A 292 -3.89 -3.69 -17.83
CA SER A 292 -3.25 -2.94 -16.76
C SER A 292 -2.95 -3.79 -15.53
N MET A 293 -1.91 -3.39 -14.79
CA MET A 293 -1.60 -3.97 -13.49
C MET A 293 -2.79 -3.91 -12.51
N GLY A 294 -3.62 -2.87 -12.57
CA GLY A 294 -4.83 -2.74 -11.74
C GLY A 294 -5.84 -3.85 -12.02
N GLN A 295 -6.15 -4.12 -13.30
CA GLN A 295 -7.07 -5.21 -13.68
C GLN A 295 -6.51 -6.60 -13.36
N TYR A 296 -5.21 -6.80 -13.55
CA TYR A 296 -4.55 -8.04 -13.12
C TYR A 296 -4.59 -8.21 -11.58
N GLY A 297 -4.37 -7.12 -10.84
CA GLY A 297 -4.47 -7.06 -9.38
C GLY A 297 -5.85 -7.45 -8.87
N LEU A 298 -6.90 -6.81 -9.40
CA LEU A 298 -8.29 -7.13 -9.07
C LEU A 298 -8.60 -8.62 -9.34
N ARG A 299 -8.31 -9.10 -10.55
CA ARG A 299 -8.57 -10.51 -10.92
C ARG A 299 -7.86 -11.49 -9.98
N SER A 300 -6.62 -11.18 -9.59
CA SER A 300 -5.83 -12.01 -8.70
C SER A 300 -6.32 -11.97 -7.25
N LEU A 301 -6.83 -10.82 -6.80
CA LEU A 301 -7.36 -10.62 -5.46
C LEU A 301 -8.66 -11.38 -5.22
N LEU A 302 -9.57 -11.40 -6.19
CA LEU A 302 -10.93 -11.93 -6.00
C LEU A 302 -10.97 -13.42 -5.63
N GLY A 303 -10.04 -14.23 -6.14
CA GLY A 303 -10.07 -15.67 -5.93
C GLY A 303 -11.40 -16.29 -6.37
N LYS A 304 -12.22 -16.75 -5.41
CA LYS A 304 -13.56 -17.31 -5.67
C LYS A 304 -14.71 -16.33 -5.47
N ILE A 305 -14.41 -15.07 -5.12
CA ILE A 305 -15.41 -14.03 -4.87
C ILE A 305 -15.85 -13.44 -6.22
N SER A 306 -17.16 -13.30 -6.43
CA SER A 306 -17.65 -12.67 -7.65
C SER A 306 -17.34 -11.17 -7.65
N LEU A 307 -17.23 -10.56 -8.84
CA LEU A 307 -17.04 -9.11 -8.94
C LEU A 307 -18.22 -8.32 -8.33
N GLN A 308 -19.44 -8.87 -8.39
CA GLN A 308 -20.60 -8.23 -7.80
C GLN A 308 -20.56 -8.27 -6.27
N ASP A 309 -20.18 -9.41 -5.68
CA ASP A 309 -20.06 -9.54 -4.23
C ASP A 309 -18.90 -8.69 -3.69
N SER A 310 -17.78 -8.62 -4.41
CA SER A 310 -16.64 -7.79 -3.98
C SER A 310 -16.96 -6.30 -3.95
N ARG A 311 -17.84 -5.81 -4.83
CA ARG A 311 -18.35 -4.43 -4.81
C ARG A 311 -19.21 -4.10 -3.61
N GLN A 312 -19.77 -5.11 -2.95
CA GLN A 312 -20.52 -4.95 -1.70
C GLN A 312 -19.64 -5.18 -0.46
N ASN A 313 -18.43 -5.71 -0.64
CA ASN A 313 -17.62 -6.17 0.47
C ASN A 313 -16.79 -5.02 1.08
N PRO A 314 -16.96 -4.71 2.38
CA PRO A 314 -16.31 -3.57 3.02
C PRO A 314 -14.81 -3.75 3.33
N TYR A 315 -14.29 -4.98 3.22
CA TYR A 315 -12.86 -5.28 3.26
C TYR A 315 -12.21 -5.08 1.89
N LEU A 316 -12.89 -5.45 0.80
CA LEU A 316 -12.33 -5.36 -0.55
C LEU A 316 -12.49 -3.99 -1.18
N ALA A 317 -13.70 -3.42 -1.15
CA ALA A 317 -14.02 -2.22 -1.91
C ALA A 317 -14.76 -1.17 -1.06
N PRO A 318 -14.21 -0.73 0.08
CA PRO A 318 -14.87 0.20 1.02
C PRO A 318 -15.32 1.53 0.42
N ALA A 319 -14.83 1.93 -0.77
CA ALA A 319 -15.28 3.10 -1.50
C ALA A 319 -16.26 2.80 -2.64
N SER A 320 -16.56 1.54 -2.99
CA SER A 320 -17.44 1.18 -4.12
C SER A 320 -18.74 1.99 -4.16
N LEU A 321 -19.07 2.57 -5.31
CA LEU A 321 -20.31 3.32 -5.56
C LEU A 321 -21.55 2.43 -5.64
N GLU A 322 -21.36 1.14 -5.86
CA GLU A 322 -22.46 0.18 -5.99
C GLU A 322 -22.90 -0.41 -4.64
N MET A 323 -22.20 -0.07 -3.56
CA MET A 323 -22.47 -0.59 -2.22
C MET A 323 -23.86 -0.19 -1.73
N ASP A 324 -24.57 -1.14 -1.10
CA ASP A 324 -25.88 -0.87 -0.49
C ASP A 324 -25.78 0.29 0.53
N PRO A 325 -26.63 1.33 0.43
CA PRO A 325 -26.64 2.45 1.37
C PRO A 325 -26.72 2.03 2.85
N GLU A 326 -27.44 0.96 3.18
CA GLU A 326 -27.51 0.45 4.56
C GLU A 326 -26.17 -0.17 5.01
N THR A 327 -25.40 -0.76 4.08
CA THR A 327 -24.04 -1.26 4.36
C THR A 327 -23.05 -0.10 4.59
N THR A 328 -23.28 1.04 3.94
CA THR A 328 -22.39 2.21 4.08
C THR A 328 -22.61 3.00 5.38
N ARG A 329 -23.73 2.81 6.08
CA ARG A 329 -24.01 3.53 7.33
C ARG A 329 -23.16 2.98 8.47
N GLY A 330 -22.36 3.84 9.12
CA GLY A 330 -21.51 3.42 10.23
C GLY A 330 -20.37 2.48 9.81
N LEU A 331 -20.05 2.46 8.53
CA LEU A 331 -19.04 1.59 7.93
C LEU A 331 -17.67 1.72 8.62
N PHE A 332 -17.34 2.92 9.09
CA PHE A 332 -16.11 3.28 9.80
C PHE A 332 -16.34 3.64 11.27
N SER A 333 -17.57 3.57 11.79
CA SER A 333 -17.82 3.85 13.20
C SER A 333 -16.98 2.92 14.09
N GLY A 334 -16.36 3.50 15.12
CA GLY A 334 -15.47 2.77 16.02
C GLY A 334 -14.06 2.48 15.49
N PHE A 335 -13.70 2.96 14.28
CA PHE A 335 -12.31 2.96 13.85
C PHE A 335 -11.44 3.82 14.79
N PRO A 336 -10.12 3.53 14.87
CA PRO A 336 -9.16 4.41 15.53
C PRO A 336 -9.04 5.75 14.78
N PRO A 337 -8.30 6.74 15.33
CA PRO A 337 -7.95 7.94 14.59
C PRO A 337 -7.35 7.61 13.21
N CYS A 338 -7.83 8.29 12.18
CA CYS A 338 -7.50 8.00 10.78
C CYS A 338 -6.92 9.24 10.09
N TYR A 339 -5.85 9.03 9.31
CA TYR A 339 -5.25 10.04 8.44
C TYR A 339 -5.21 9.50 7.01
N VAL A 340 -5.87 10.16 6.07
CA VAL A 340 -5.92 9.76 4.66
C VAL A 340 -5.24 10.81 3.80
N VAL A 341 -4.21 10.41 3.06
CA VAL A 341 -3.50 11.25 2.10
C VAL A 341 -3.91 10.84 0.68
N GLY A 342 -4.22 11.81 -0.17
CA GLY A 342 -4.37 11.59 -1.62
C GLY A 342 -3.65 12.67 -2.42
N GLY A 343 -3.13 12.32 -3.58
CA GLY A 343 -2.54 13.24 -4.53
C GLY A 343 -3.59 13.87 -5.45
N GLY A 344 -3.64 15.20 -5.53
CA GLY A 344 -4.59 15.92 -6.40
C GLY A 344 -4.43 15.62 -7.90
N ALA A 345 -3.29 15.05 -8.32
CA ALA A 345 -3.01 14.66 -9.70
C ALA A 345 -3.02 13.14 -9.92
N GLU A 346 -3.53 12.34 -8.99
CA GLU A 346 -3.57 10.88 -9.09
C GLU A 346 -4.88 10.31 -9.66
N THR A 347 -4.81 9.14 -10.30
CA THR A 347 -5.95 8.48 -10.93
C THR A 347 -6.96 7.89 -9.95
N LEU A 348 -6.54 7.52 -8.74
CA LEU A 348 -7.43 6.92 -7.73
C LEU A 348 -8.23 7.95 -6.92
N LEU A 349 -8.03 9.25 -7.19
CA LEU A 349 -8.53 10.35 -6.36
C LEU A 349 -10.05 10.31 -6.12
N ASP A 350 -10.85 9.93 -7.13
CA ASP A 350 -12.31 9.83 -6.97
C ASP A 350 -12.68 8.79 -5.90
N SER A 351 -12.04 7.61 -5.92
CA SER A 351 -12.28 6.57 -4.92
C SER A 351 -11.79 6.95 -3.53
N ILE A 352 -10.68 7.70 -3.44
CA ILE A 352 -10.15 8.24 -2.19
C ILE A 352 -11.11 9.29 -1.61
N ARG A 353 -11.69 10.14 -2.46
CA ARG A 353 -12.70 11.13 -2.06
C ARG A 353 -13.98 10.46 -1.56
N THR A 354 -14.39 9.35 -2.16
CA THR A 354 -15.51 8.55 -1.63
C THR A 354 -15.17 7.91 -0.29
N LEU A 355 -13.97 7.34 -0.15
CA LEU A 355 -13.50 6.77 1.12
C LEU A 355 -13.52 7.81 2.25
N GLN A 356 -12.92 8.98 2.02
CA GLN A 356 -12.82 10.03 3.03
C GLN A 356 -14.20 10.59 3.39
N GLN A 357 -15.14 10.73 2.44
CA GLN A 357 -16.51 11.15 2.74
C GLN A 357 -17.20 10.17 3.70
N ARG A 358 -17.03 8.87 3.48
CA ARG A 358 -17.60 7.84 4.36
C ARG A 358 -16.93 7.83 5.73
N MET A 359 -15.61 7.98 5.78
CA MET A 359 -14.89 8.11 7.06
C MET A 359 -15.32 9.35 7.84
N ALA A 360 -15.40 10.51 7.19
CA ALA A 360 -15.84 11.77 7.80
C ALA A 360 -17.28 11.71 8.32
N ALA A 361 -18.15 10.93 7.68
CA ALA A 361 -19.53 10.75 8.13
C ALA A 361 -19.64 9.94 9.42
N ASP A 362 -18.68 9.04 9.66
CA ASP A 362 -18.75 8.07 10.77
C ASP A 362 -17.76 8.38 11.92
N LEU A 363 -16.70 9.15 11.65
CA LEU A 363 -15.64 9.47 12.59
C LEU A 363 -15.75 10.89 13.17
N PRO A 364 -15.40 11.09 14.44
CA PRO A 364 -15.28 12.43 15.01
C PRO A 364 -14.23 13.28 14.28
N GLU A 365 -14.54 14.56 14.06
CA GLU A 365 -13.69 15.52 13.31
C GLU A 365 -12.28 15.63 13.89
N GLU A 366 -12.14 15.54 15.21
CA GLU A 366 -10.85 15.60 15.91
C GLU A 366 -9.97 14.35 15.70
N THR A 367 -10.56 13.24 15.25
CA THR A 367 -9.86 11.96 15.04
C THR A 367 -9.64 11.63 13.56
N PHE A 368 -10.20 12.40 12.64
CA PHE A 368 -10.10 12.15 11.21
C PHE A 368 -9.46 13.33 10.46
N VAL A 369 -8.45 13.04 9.65
CA VAL A 369 -7.81 14.02 8.76
C VAL A 369 -7.79 13.49 7.33
N TYR A 370 -8.21 14.34 6.39
CA TYR A 370 -8.02 14.13 4.96
C TYR A 370 -7.07 15.20 4.40
N ASP A 371 -5.95 14.77 3.83
CA ASP A 371 -4.93 15.62 3.21
C ASP A 371 -4.86 15.35 1.70
N GLU A 372 -5.56 16.18 0.92
CA GLU A 372 -5.48 16.17 -0.54
C GLU A 372 -4.36 17.10 -1.00
N VAL A 373 -3.21 16.53 -1.35
CA VAL A 373 -2.00 17.28 -1.70
C VAL A 373 -2.08 17.74 -3.15
N THR A 374 -2.19 19.05 -3.34
CA THR A 374 -2.36 19.66 -4.67
C THR A 374 -1.28 19.23 -5.65
N ASP A 375 -1.71 18.79 -6.83
CA ASP A 375 -0.86 18.34 -7.96
C ASP A 375 0.16 17.23 -7.62
N ALA A 376 0.04 16.56 -6.47
CA ALA A 376 0.82 15.36 -6.17
C ALA A 376 0.26 14.14 -6.89
N ILE A 377 1.14 13.23 -7.29
CA ILE A 377 0.80 11.97 -7.96
C ILE A 377 0.56 10.84 -6.96
N HIS A 378 0.11 9.70 -7.46
CA HIS A 378 -0.05 8.49 -6.65
C HIS A 378 1.26 8.16 -5.92
N ASP A 379 1.18 7.89 -4.61
CA ASP A 379 2.31 7.50 -3.77
C ASP A 379 3.52 8.44 -3.84
N PHE A 380 3.27 9.74 -4.01
CA PHE A 380 4.35 10.74 -4.07
C PHE A 380 5.28 10.72 -2.83
N VAL A 381 4.78 10.27 -1.67
CA VAL A 381 5.58 10.13 -0.43
C VAL A 381 6.68 9.06 -0.54
N CYS A 382 6.54 8.11 -1.47
CA CYS A 382 7.55 7.11 -1.81
C CYS A 382 8.68 7.70 -2.66
N LEU A 383 8.55 8.95 -3.13
CA LEU A 383 9.48 9.58 -4.07
C LEU A 383 10.31 10.67 -3.37
N PRO A 384 11.60 10.41 -3.04
CA PRO A 384 12.45 11.40 -2.37
C PRO A 384 12.63 12.73 -3.14
N LEU A 385 12.34 12.74 -4.43
CA LEU A 385 12.42 13.93 -5.29
C LEU A 385 11.13 14.76 -5.30
N TRP A 386 10.07 14.32 -4.62
CA TRP A 386 8.76 14.98 -4.60
C TRP A 386 8.63 15.98 -3.44
N GLU A 387 9.59 16.91 -3.39
CA GLU A 387 9.68 17.94 -2.36
C GLU A 387 9.13 19.29 -2.84
N PRO A 388 8.57 20.12 -1.94
CA PRO A 388 8.50 19.94 -0.48
C PRO A 388 7.29 19.13 0.02
N GLU A 389 6.40 18.70 -0.87
CA GLU A 389 5.13 18.06 -0.52
C GLU A 389 5.34 16.80 0.32
N ARG A 390 6.28 15.93 -0.08
CA ARG A 390 6.63 14.72 0.68
C ARG A 390 7.01 15.03 2.13
N SER A 391 7.97 15.91 2.37
CA SER A 391 8.41 16.25 3.73
C SER A 391 7.28 16.90 4.54
N ASN A 392 6.47 17.74 3.91
CA ASN A 392 5.34 18.41 4.57
C ASN A 392 4.28 17.41 5.02
N THR A 393 3.94 16.42 4.19
CA THR A 393 2.98 15.36 4.55
C THR A 393 3.48 14.55 5.74
N PHE A 394 4.74 14.10 5.76
CA PHE A 394 5.27 13.37 6.92
C PHE A 394 5.21 14.20 8.21
N LYS A 395 5.61 15.48 8.15
CA LYS A 395 5.54 16.39 9.31
C LYS A 395 4.10 16.59 9.78
N GLY A 396 3.17 16.81 8.86
CA GLY A 396 1.75 16.97 9.18
C GLY A 396 1.15 15.76 9.88
N ILE A 397 1.51 14.54 9.45
CA ILE A 397 1.07 13.30 10.10
C ILE A 397 1.74 13.15 11.48
N VAL A 398 3.02 13.43 11.62
CA VAL A 398 3.74 13.37 12.90
C VAL A 398 3.14 14.34 13.92
N ASP A 399 2.85 15.57 13.49
CA ASP A 399 2.20 16.60 14.32
C ASP A 399 0.77 16.20 14.70
N TRP A 400 0.06 15.48 13.83
CA TRP A 400 -1.24 14.88 14.16
C TRP A 400 -1.10 13.78 15.23
N ILE A 401 -0.17 12.84 15.08
CA ILE A 401 0.05 11.74 16.05
C ILE A 401 0.46 12.26 17.43
N GLN A 402 1.16 13.39 17.51
CA GLN A 402 1.56 14.01 18.77
C GLN A 402 0.41 14.74 19.48
N ARG A 403 -0.68 15.05 18.77
CA ARG A 403 -1.89 15.69 19.31
C ARG A 403 -2.96 14.68 19.77
N LEU A 404 -2.85 13.42 19.35
CA LEU A 404 -3.61 12.28 19.88
C LEU A 404 -3.10 11.91 21.28
#